data_AF-A0A1W9VJ42-F1
#
_entry.id   AF-A0A1W9VJ42-F1
#
_cell.length_a   1.000
_cell.length_b   1.000
_cell.length_c   1.000
_cell.angle_alpha   90.00
_cell.angle_beta   90.00
_cell.angle_gamma   90.00
#
_symmetry.space_group_name_H-M   'P 1'
#
loop_
_entity.id
_entity.type
_entity.pdbx_description
1 polymer ?
#
loop_
_entity_poly.entity_id
_entity_poly.type
_entity_poly.pdbx_seq_one_letter_code
_entity_poly.pdbx_strand_id
1 'polypeptide(L)'
;MIDKSIVSQFSSLIYDSLGVRIPESKYFQLEYKLERIVRKEKFKDLKEFYNIVSSGDKVAFECLVRNITTNHTFFFRESAHFTYLVEEIKSKGISKPIIWVAGSSSGEEVYTIAIELLENHLPNFTIIASDIDLDMLVKVKKGEYSEDRVEGLTEDILKKYFIYNKSRRVYKVKDLVKNHIRVKRLNFIENITFEGQFDYVFCRNVLIYFDRVSQRKVVINLLKNLKNNGRLFLGHSENLLTMTDLVTSVEHSIYRKSLNGKI
;
A
#
# COMPACT_ATOMS: atom_id res chain seq x y z
N MET A 1 -26.00 -3.32 -24.77
CA MET A 1 -24.88 -2.80 -25.59
C MET A 1 -24.00 -2.04 -24.62
N ILE A 2 -22.72 -2.40 -24.48
CA ILE A 2 -21.79 -1.69 -23.58
C ILE A 2 -21.77 -0.24 -24.02
N ASP A 3 -22.13 0.70 -23.14
CA ASP A 3 -21.83 2.12 -23.39
C ASP A 3 -20.32 2.31 -23.18
N LYS A 4 -19.55 1.89 -24.20
CA LYS A 4 -18.08 1.94 -24.16
C LYS A 4 -17.56 3.36 -23.90
N SER A 5 -18.38 4.38 -24.17
CA SER A 5 -18.04 5.78 -23.96
C SER A 5 -17.88 6.10 -22.46
N ILE A 6 -18.86 5.76 -21.62
CA ILE A 6 -18.83 6.13 -20.18
C ILE A 6 -17.77 5.34 -19.40
N VAL A 7 -17.57 4.06 -19.73
CA VAL A 7 -16.54 3.22 -19.08
C VAL A 7 -15.13 3.71 -19.42
N SER A 8 -14.91 4.13 -20.67
CA SER A 8 -13.65 4.74 -21.12
C SER A 8 -13.39 6.08 -20.42
N GLN A 9 -14.43 6.90 -20.21
CA GLN A 9 -14.33 8.14 -19.44
C GLN A 9 -13.92 7.89 -17.99
N PHE A 10 -14.54 6.93 -17.30
CA PHE A 10 -14.10 6.52 -15.96
C PHE A 10 -12.67 5.98 -15.95
N SER A 11 -12.30 5.16 -16.93
CA SER A 11 -10.92 4.66 -17.06
C SER A 11 -9.91 5.80 -17.18
N SER A 12 -10.24 6.84 -17.96
CA SER A 12 -9.40 8.03 -18.12
C SER A 12 -9.33 8.84 -16.84
N LEU A 13 -10.47 9.09 -16.18
CA LEU A 13 -10.52 9.78 -14.89
C LEU A 13 -9.69 9.07 -13.83
N ILE A 14 -9.79 7.74 -13.74
CA ILE A 14 -9.00 6.91 -12.81
C ILE A 14 -7.51 7.03 -13.12
N TYR A 15 -7.12 6.98 -14.39
CA TYR A 15 -5.74 7.16 -14.80
C TYR A 15 -5.20 8.54 -14.43
N ASP A 16 -5.94 9.60 -14.76
CA ASP A 16 -5.52 10.98 -14.48
C ASP A 16 -5.43 11.26 -12.98
N SER A 17 -6.37 10.72 -12.21
CA SER A 17 -6.46 10.98 -10.76
C SER A 17 -5.54 10.09 -9.92
N LEU A 18 -5.29 8.85 -10.36
CA LEU A 18 -4.63 7.82 -9.53
C LEU A 18 -3.43 7.15 -10.22
N GLY A 19 -3.19 7.39 -11.51
CA GLY A 19 -2.16 6.73 -12.31
C GLY A 19 -2.43 5.25 -12.60
N VAL A 20 -3.60 4.74 -12.20
CA VAL A 20 -3.98 3.34 -12.35
C VAL A 20 -4.46 3.10 -13.78
N ARG A 21 -3.76 2.21 -14.48
CA ARG A 21 -4.11 1.86 -15.86
C ARG A 21 -5.09 0.68 -15.90
N ILE A 22 -6.27 0.93 -16.44
CA ILE A 22 -7.26 -0.11 -16.72
C ILE A 22 -7.26 -0.38 -18.23
N PRO A 23 -6.71 -1.52 -18.71
CA PRO A 23 -6.75 -1.84 -20.13
C PRO A 23 -8.19 -2.11 -20.58
N GLU A 24 -8.47 -1.87 -21.87
CA GLU A 24 -9.81 -2.12 -22.45
C GLU A 24 -10.30 -3.56 -22.25
N SER A 25 -9.38 -4.53 -22.26
CA SER A 25 -9.68 -5.94 -21.97
C SER A 25 -10.26 -6.17 -20.57
N LYS A 26 -10.14 -5.18 -19.66
CA LYS A 26 -10.70 -5.18 -18.31
C LYS A 26 -11.93 -4.27 -18.13
N TYR A 27 -12.46 -3.68 -19.20
CA TYR A 27 -13.60 -2.75 -19.11
C TYR A 27 -14.87 -3.42 -18.59
N PHE A 28 -15.09 -4.69 -18.91
CA PHE A 28 -16.22 -5.43 -18.37
C PHE A 28 -16.18 -5.53 -16.82
N GLN A 29 -15.00 -5.77 -16.24
CA GLN A 29 -14.84 -5.79 -14.78
C GLN A 29 -14.99 -4.40 -14.17
N LEU A 30 -14.52 -3.36 -14.86
CA LEU A 30 -14.70 -1.97 -14.43
C LEU A 30 -16.19 -1.59 -14.42
N GLU A 31 -16.89 -1.84 -15.52
CA GLU A 31 -18.34 -1.58 -15.66
C GLU A 31 -19.13 -2.30 -14.56
N TYR A 32 -18.87 -3.60 -14.33
CA TYR A 32 -19.51 -4.34 -13.24
C TYR A 32 -19.30 -3.72 -11.85
N LYS A 33 -18.07 -3.26 -11.56
CA LYS A 33 -17.77 -2.54 -10.31
C LYS A 33 -18.55 -1.23 -10.23
N LEU A 34 -18.57 -0.44 -11.30
CA LEU A 34 -19.25 0.85 -11.35
C LEU A 34 -20.78 0.70 -11.22
N GLU A 35 -21.40 -0.26 -11.90
CA GLU A 35 -22.83 -0.55 -11.76
C GLU A 35 -23.20 -0.95 -10.33
N ARG A 36 -22.32 -1.71 -9.66
CA ARG A 36 -22.52 -2.06 -8.25
C ARG A 36 -22.47 -0.83 -7.35
N ILE A 37 -21.60 0.14 -7.64
CA ILE A 37 -21.58 1.43 -6.94
C ILE A 37 -22.89 2.18 -7.16
N VAL A 38 -23.31 2.35 -8.42
CA VAL A 38 -24.56 3.03 -8.78
C VAL A 38 -25.75 2.45 -8.02
N ARG A 39 -25.91 1.12 -8.02
CA ARG A 39 -26.99 0.45 -7.28
C ARG A 39 -26.92 0.66 -5.76
N LYS A 40 -25.72 0.52 -5.19
CA LYS A 40 -25.53 0.57 -3.72
C LYS A 40 -25.70 1.99 -3.17
N GLU A 41 -25.13 2.97 -3.85
CA GLU A 41 -25.16 4.38 -3.45
C GLU A 41 -26.39 5.11 -3.99
N LYS A 42 -27.25 4.40 -4.74
CA LYS A 42 -28.53 4.89 -5.29
C LYS A 42 -28.38 6.06 -6.26
N PHE A 43 -27.30 6.08 -7.05
CA PHE A 43 -27.22 6.93 -8.23
C PHE A 43 -28.22 6.43 -9.28
N LYS A 44 -28.76 7.34 -10.08
CA LYS A 44 -29.70 7.09 -11.18
C LYS A 44 -29.08 6.20 -12.25
N ASP A 45 -27.86 6.51 -12.67
CA ASP A 45 -27.12 5.80 -13.71
C ASP A 45 -25.61 6.10 -13.62
N LEU A 46 -24.81 5.44 -14.47
CA LEU A 46 -23.36 5.66 -14.54
C LEU A 46 -22.98 7.10 -14.93
N LYS A 47 -23.83 7.77 -15.72
CA LYS A 47 -23.56 9.12 -16.22
C LYS A 47 -23.72 10.15 -15.11
N GLU A 48 -24.74 10.03 -14.28
CA GLU A 48 -24.90 10.84 -13.08
C GLU A 48 -23.70 10.63 -12.14
N PHE A 49 -23.33 9.38 -11.86
CA PHE A 49 -22.18 9.10 -11.01
C PHE A 49 -20.88 9.71 -11.56
N TYR A 50 -20.62 9.58 -12.87
CA TYR A 50 -19.47 10.18 -13.52
C TYR A 50 -19.46 11.70 -13.39
N ASN A 51 -20.59 12.36 -13.64
CA ASN A 51 -20.70 13.81 -13.56
C ASN A 51 -20.41 14.33 -12.15
N ILE A 52 -20.86 13.62 -11.11
CA ILE A 52 -20.59 13.98 -9.72
C ILE A 52 -19.10 13.78 -9.38
N VAL A 53 -18.49 12.67 -9.80
CA VAL A 53 -17.06 12.44 -9.55
C VAL A 53 -16.21 13.47 -10.29
N SER A 54 -16.50 13.72 -11.57
CA SER A 54 -15.75 14.65 -12.43
C SER A 54 -15.95 16.12 -12.07
N SER A 55 -17.00 16.49 -11.34
CA SER A 55 -17.16 17.84 -10.79
C SER A 55 -16.27 18.10 -9.56
N GLY A 56 -15.55 17.09 -9.08
CA GLY A 56 -14.66 17.17 -7.93
C GLY A 56 -15.32 16.84 -6.59
N ASP A 57 -16.49 16.20 -6.59
CA ASP A 57 -17.12 15.74 -5.35
C ASP A 57 -16.23 14.70 -4.65
N LYS A 58 -15.75 15.07 -3.45
CA LYS A 58 -14.81 14.24 -2.69
C LYS A 58 -15.44 12.92 -2.23
N VAL A 59 -16.72 12.91 -1.85
CA VAL A 59 -17.39 11.72 -1.30
C VAL A 59 -17.61 10.69 -2.40
N ALA A 60 -18.05 11.13 -3.57
CA ALA A 60 -18.20 10.29 -4.75
C ALA A 60 -16.84 9.75 -5.23
N PHE A 61 -15.79 10.59 -5.20
CA PHE A 61 -14.44 10.15 -5.51
C PHE A 61 -13.93 9.08 -4.53
N GLU A 62 -14.11 9.24 -3.22
CA GLU A 62 -13.79 8.19 -2.24
C GLU A 62 -14.58 6.90 -2.50
N CYS A 63 -15.83 7.02 -2.97
CA CYS A 63 -16.65 5.88 -3.33
C CYS A 63 -16.10 5.14 -4.55
N LEU A 64 -15.62 5.88 -5.55
CA LEU A 64 -14.92 5.30 -6.69
C LEU A 64 -13.64 4.58 -6.24
N VAL A 65 -12.76 5.28 -5.52
CA VAL A 65 -11.46 4.76 -5.06
C VAL A 65 -11.61 3.42 -4.33
N ARG A 66 -12.43 3.36 -3.28
CA ARG A 66 -12.56 2.14 -2.44
C ARG A 66 -13.08 0.91 -3.18
N ASN A 67 -13.75 1.11 -4.32
CA ASN A 67 -14.33 0.02 -5.11
C ASN A 67 -13.43 -0.41 -6.28
N ILE A 68 -12.62 0.50 -6.83
CA ILE A 68 -11.75 0.22 -7.98
C ILE A 68 -10.37 -0.27 -7.57
N THR A 69 -9.86 0.11 -6.39
CA THR A 69 -8.62 -0.42 -5.82
C THR A 69 -8.67 -1.94 -5.63
N THR A 70 -7.50 -2.58 -5.71
CA THR A 70 -7.34 -4.02 -5.47
C THR A 70 -6.44 -4.23 -4.27
N ASN A 71 -7.04 -4.68 -3.17
CA ASN A 71 -6.43 -4.65 -1.83
C ASN A 71 -5.99 -6.05 -1.34
N HIS A 72 -5.42 -6.88 -2.22
CA HIS A 72 -5.01 -8.24 -1.87
C HIS A 72 -3.69 -8.27 -1.09
N THR A 73 -3.77 -8.58 0.21
CA THR A 73 -2.62 -8.66 1.12
C THR A 73 -2.88 -9.72 2.20
N PHE A 74 -1.82 -10.25 2.80
CA PHE A 74 -1.83 -11.24 3.87
C PHE A 74 -0.55 -11.13 4.70
N PHE A 75 -0.59 -11.61 5.94
CA PHE A 75 0.54 -11.55 6.85
C PHE A 75 1.73 -12.37 6.32
N PHE A 76 2.95 -11.93 6.58
CA PHE A 76 4.19 -12.64 6.20
C PHE A 76 4.35 -12.92 4.70
N ARG A 77 3.65 -12.17 3.83
CA ARG A 77 3.85 -12.21 2.38
C ARG A 77 5.31 -11.87 2.04
N GLU A 78 5.96 -12.72 1.24
CA GLU A 78 7.39 -12.63 0.85
C GLU A 78 8.31 -12.41 2.06
N SER A 79 8.28 -13.36 3.01
CA SER A 79 8.91 -13.25 4.33
C SER A 79 10.42 -12.94 4.32
N ALA A 80 11.13 -13.32 3.26
CA ALA A 80 12.57 -13.03 3.08
C ALA A 80 12.89 -11.53 3.20
N HIS A 81 11.98 -10.63 2.80
CA HIS A 81 12.17 -9.19 2.96
C HIS A 81 12.24 -8.76 4.43
N PHE A 82 11.46 -9.39 5.31
CA PHE A 82 11.46 -9.04 6.74
C PHE A 82 12.71 -9.57 7.44
N THR A 83 13.14 -10.78 7.09
CA THR A 83 14.42 -11.34 7.55
C THR A 83 15.58 -10.41 7.18
N TYR A 84 15.67 -10.01 5.90
CA TYR A 84 16.69 -9.07 5.44
C TYR A 84 16.62 -7.72 6.17
N LEU A 85 15.41 -7.16 6.37
CA LEU A 85 15.23 -5.90 7.09
C LEU A 85 15.81 -5.96 8.50
N VAL A 86 15.52 -7.04 9.25
CA VAL A 86 16.01 -7.24 10.62
C VAL A 86 17.54 -7.33 10.63
N GLU A 87 18.12 -8.15 9.76
CA GLU A 87 19.57 -8.32 9.65
C GLU A 87 20.28 -7.01 9.29
N GLU A 88 19.69 -6.23 8.38
CA GLU A 88 20.24 -4.93 7.99
C GLU A 88 20.17 -3.89 9.11
N ILE A 89 19.07 -3.85 9.86
CA ILE A 89 18.95 -2.96 11.04
C ILE A 89 20.01 -3.30 12.09
N LYS A 90 20.17 -4.59 12.41
CA LYS A 90 21.14 -5.08 13.39
C LYS A 90 22.58 -4.81 12.95
N SER A 91 22.93 -5.15 11.71
CA SER A 91 24.28 -4.97 11.17
C SER A 91 24.70 -3.49 11.07
N LYS A 92 23.77 -2.59 10.74
CA LYS A 92 24.02 -1.15 10.70
C LYS A 92 23.91 -0.47 12.08
N GLY A 93 23.46 -1.18 13.12
CA GLY A 93 23.23 -0.61 14.44
C GLY A 93 22.19 0.51 14.46
N ILE A 94 21.16 0.45 13.62
CA ILE A 94 20.13 1.51 13.56
C ILE A 94 19.23 1.39 14.80
N SER A 95 19.35 2.34 15.71
CA SER A 95 18.65 2.31 17.00
C SER A 95 17.15 2.60 16.93
N LYS A 96 16.72 3.41 15.97
CA LYS A 96 15.31 3.81 15.79
C LYS A 96 14.94 3.93 14.31
N PRO A 97 14.81 2.82 13.56
CA PRO A 97 14.48 2.87 12.16
C PRO A 97 13.10 3.50 11.92
N ILE A 98 13.03 4.36 10.90
CA ILE A 98 11.78 4.94 10.41
C ILE A 98 11.43 4.29 9.07
N ILE A 99 10.28 3.62 9.03
CA ILE A 99 9.85 2.76 7.92
C ILE A 99 8.60 3.34 7.29
N TRP A 100 8.54 3.38 5.96
CA TRP A 100 7.33 3.71 5.21
C TRP A 100 6.80 2.48 4.48
N VAL A 101 5.54 2.13 4.73
CA VAL A 101 4.79 1.13 3.97
C VAL A 101 3.82 1.85 3.02
N ALA A 102 4.19 1.97 1.76
CA ALA A 102 3.44 2.61 0.68
C ALA A 102 2.54 1.60 -0.04
N GLY A 103 1.22 1.75 0.12
CA GLY A 103 0.20 0.80 -0.35
C GLY A 103 -0.10 -0.23 0.74
N SER A 104 -0.35 0.25 1.96
CA SER A 104 -0.48 -0.62 3.13
C SER A 104 -1.68 -1.56 3.10
N SER A 105 -2.68 -1.28 2.25
CA SER A 105 -3.95 -2.01 2.22
C SER A 105 -4.51 -2.13 3.64
N SER A 106 -5.06 -3.29 4.02
CA SER A 106 -5.63 -3.55 5.34
C SER A 106 -4.61 -3.69 6.48
N GLY A 107 -3.30 -3.54 6.23
CA GLY A 107 -2.28 -3.41 7.28
C GLY A 107 -1.49 -4.66 7.63
N GLU A 108 -1.74 -5.80 6.98
CA GLU A 108 -1.03 -7.05 7.26
C GLU A 108 0.48 -6.93 7.11
N GLU A 109 0.97 -6.25 6.07
CA GLU A 109 2.40 -5.97 5.89
C GLU A 109 2.94 -5.06 7.00
N VAL A 110 2.18 -4.01 7.37
CA VAL A 110 2.55 -3.06 8.42
C VAL A 110 2.74 -3.77 9.76
N TYR A 111 1.80 -4.65 10.11
CA TYR A 111 1.86 -5.42 11.34
C TYR A 111 2.90 -6.53 11.30
N THR A 112 3.11 -7.15 10.14
CA THR A 112 4.18 -8.13 9.97
C THR A 112 5.54 -7.50 10.26
N ILE A 113 5.84 -6.33 9.68
CA ILE A 113 7.09 -5.60 9.94
C ILE A 113 7.22 -5.30 11.43
N ALA A 114 6.17 -4.77 12.07
CA ALA A 114 6.22 -4.43 13.48
C ALA A 114 6.46 -5.67 14.38
N ILE A 115 5.80 -6.79 14.09
CA ILE A 115 5.96 -8.06 14.82
C ILE A 115 7.39 -8.59 14.64
N GLU A 116 7.90 -8.59 13.43
CA GLU A 116 9.27 -9.07 13.13
C GLU A 116 10.34 -8.27 13.86
N LEU A 117 10.19 -6.95 13.95
CA LEU A 117 11.11 -6.10 14.72
C LEU A 117 11.03 -6.40 16.23
N LEU A 118 9.81 -6.59 16.77
CA LEU A 118 9.61 -6.89 18.18
C LEU A 118 10.15 -8.27 18.58
N GLU A 119 9.88 -9.31 17.77
CA GLU A 119 10.44 -10.66 17.99
C GLU A 119 11.97 -10.67 17.92
N ASN A 120 12.57 -9.72 17.19
CA ASN A 120 14.01 -9.59 17.06
C ASN A 120 14.66 -8.61 18.04
N HIS A 121 13.96 -8.22 19.10
CA HIS A 121 14.43 -7.31 20.15
C HIS A 121 14.84 -5.92 19.63
N LEU A 122 14.11 -5.42 18.62
CA LEU A 122 14.24 -4.06 18.09
C LEU A 122 12.98 -3.25 18.49
N PRO A 123 12.84 -2.84 19.77
CA PRO A 123 11.58 -2.26 20.26
C PRO A 123 11.35 -0.80 19.84
N ASN A 124 12.39 -0.11 19.38
CA ASN A 124 12.32 1.32 19.05
C ASN A 124 12.22 1.49 17.55
N PHE A 125 11.03 1.75 17.02
CA PHE A 125 10.84 2.03 15.59
C PHE A 125 9.58 2.86 15.37
N THR A 126 9.42 3.38 14.15
CA THR A 126 8.21 4.05 13.71
C THR A 126 7.86 3.61 12.30
N ILE A 127 6.61 3.19 12.09
CA ILE A 127 6.09 2.81 10.79
C ILE A 127 5.04 3.82 10.35
N ILE A 128 5.22 4.38 9.17
CA ILE A 128 4.21 5.17 8.47
C ILE A 128 3.56 4.22 7.46
N ALA A 129 2.28 3.91 7.66
CA ALA A 129 1.48 3.18 6.70
C ALA A 129 0.68 4.17 5.86
N SER A 130 0.74 4.05 4.54
CA SER A 130 -0.04 4.91 3.67
C SER A 130 -0.75 4.16 2.58
N ASP A 131 -1.93 4.66 2.23
CA ASP A 131 -2.76 4.15 1.16
C ASP A 131 -3.61 5.29 0.60
N ILE A 132 -4.11 5.12 -0.61
CA ILE A 132 -5.09 6.03 -1.20
C ILE A 132 -6.50 5.74 -0.67
N ASP A 133 -6.77 4.48 -0.34
CA ASP A 133 -8.05 3.96 0.13
C ASP A 133 -8.23 4.20 1.64
N LEU A 134 -9.13 5.13 1.97
CA LEU A 134 -9.43 5.48 3.37
C LEU A 134 -10.00 4.30 4.17
N ASP A 135 -10.78 3.41 3.55
CA ASP A 135 -11.37 2.26 4.23
C ASP A 135 -10.26 1.30 4.68
N MET A 136 -9.22 1.16 3.86
CA MET A 136 -8.04 0.37 4.19
C MET A 136 -7.27 1.00 5.37
N LEU A 137 -7.05 2.31 5.37
CA LEU A 137 -6.40 2.99 6.50
C LEU A 137 -7.21 2.91 7.80
N VAL A 138 -8.54 2.89 7.73
CA VAL A 138 -9.40 2.63 8.89
C VAL A 138 -9.17 1.20 9.41
N LYS A 139 -9.00 0.21 8.54
CA LYS A 139 -8.65 -1.16 8.95
C LYS A 139 -7.28 -1.22 9.62
N VAL A 140 -6.26 -0.55 9.07
CA VAL A 140 -4.93 -0.42 9.70
C VAL A 140 -5.05 0.21 11.10
N LYS A 141 -5.87 1.25 11.27
CA LYS A 141 -6.10 1.86 12.60
C LYS A 141 -6.80 0.92 13.58
N LYS A 142 -7.77 0.13 13.11
CA LYS A 142 -8.51 -0.82 13.95
C LYS A 142 -7.62 -1.99 14.35
N GLY A 143 -6.91 -2.58 13.39
CA GLY A 143 -6.09 -3.77 13.55
C GLY A 143 -6.94 -5.00 13.87
N GLU A 144 -8.13 -5.11 13.28
CA GLU A 144 -9.05 -6.23 13.50
C GLU A 144 -9.10 -7.12 12.25
N TYR A 145 -8.87 -8.42 12.47
CA TYR A 145 -8.81 -9.44 11.43
C TYR A 145 -9.70 -10.62 11.81
N SER A 146 -10.39 -11.19 10.84
CA SER A 146 -11.14 -12.44 11.02
C SER A 146 -10.19 -13.62 11.20
N GLU A 147 -10.72 -14.75 11.66
CA GLU A 147 -9.93 -15.96 11.94
C GLU A 147 -9.20 -16.49 10.70
N ASP A 148 -9.85 -16.47 9.54
CA ASP A 148 -9.26 -16.86 8.24
C ASP A 148 -8.08 -15.98 7.83
N ARG A 149 -8.10 -14.69 8.21
CA ARG A 149 -7.03 -13.74 7.85
C ARG A 149 -5.75 -13.92 8.65
N VAL A 150 -5.82 -14.64 9.77
CA VAL A 150 -4.68 -14.89 10.65
C VAL A 150 -4.27 -16.36 10.71
N GLU A 151 -4.88 -17.22 9.89
CA GLU A 151 -4.65 -18.68 9.92
C GLU A 151 -3.19 -19.07 9.68
N GLY A 152 -2.44 -18.27 8.90
CA GLY A 152 -1.00 -18.48 8.68
C GLY A 152 -0.09 -18.07 9.84
N LEU A 153 -0.63 -17.51 10.93
CA LEU A 153 0.14 -17.09 12.10
C LEU A 153 0.30 -18.22 13.10
N THR A 154 1.49 -18.34 13.69
CA THR A 154 1.71 -19.30 14.78
C THR A 154 0.91 -18.90 16.03
N GLU A 155 0.57 -19.90 16.86
CA GLU A 155 -0.11 -19.63 18.12
C GLU A 155 0.68 -18.68 19.03
N ASP A 156 2.01 -18.75 19.00
CA ASP A 156 2.88 -17.90 19.79
C ASP A 156 2.75 -16.42 19.36
N ILE A 157 2.76 -16.15 18.05
CA ILE A 157 2.51 -14.81 17.51
C ILE A 157 1.11 -14.32 17.92
N LEU A 158 0.08 -15.17 17.77
CA LEU A 158 -1.29 -14.81 18.14
C LEU A 158 -1.41 -14.46 19.63
N LYS A 159 -0.83 -15.29 20.51
CA LYS A 159 -0.83 -15.08 21.97
C LYS A 159 -0.09 -13.81 22.37
N LYS A 160 1.09 -13.56 21.77
CA LYS A 160 1.92 -12.39 22.08
C LYS A 160 1.33 -11.08 21.56
N TYR A 161 0.84 -11.04 20.31
CA TYR A 161 0.56 -9.79 19.59
C TYR A 161 -0.93 -9.50 19.33
N PHE A 162 -1.82 -10.44 19.61
CA PHE A 162 -3.25 -10.28 19.36
C PHE A 162 -4.11 -10.56 20.60
N ILE A 163 -5.32 -9.99 20.60
CA ILE A 163 -6.40 -10.27 21.55
C ILE A 163 -7.55 -10.87 20.75
N TYR A 164 -7.96 -12.08 21.10
CA TYR A 164 -9.12 -12.71 20.47
C TYR A 164 -10.42 -12.23 21.11
N ASN A 165 -11.29 -11.63 20.30
CA ASN A 165 -12.65 -11.27 20.68
C ASN A 165 -13.62 -12.39 20.29
N LYS A 166 -14.06 -13.16 21.30
CA LYS A 166 -14.95 -14.31 21.10
C LYS A 166 -16.32 -13.95 20.53
N SER A 167 -16.91 -12.81 20.91
CA SER A 167 -18.27 -12.45 20.49
C SER A 167 -18.33 -12.02 19.02
N ARG A 168 -17.27 -11.36 18.54
CA ARG A 168 -17.15 -10.92 17.15
C ARG A 168 -16.38 -11.90 16.26
N ARG A 169 -15.75 -12.93 16.85
CA ARG A 169 -14.84 -13.89 16.19
C ARG A 169 -13.74 -13.19 15.38
N VAL A 170 -13.06 -12.23 16.02
CA VAL A 170 -11.96 -11.48 15.40
C VAL A 170 -10.75 -11.41 16.32
N TYR A 171 -9.56 -11.38 15.71
CA TYR A 171 -8.31 -11.05 16.37
C TYR A 171 -8.04 -9.55 16.24
N LYS A 172 -7.73 -8.91 17.36
CA LYS A 172 -7.34 -7.50 17.41
C LYS A 172 -5.87 -7.39 17.77
N VAL A 173 -5.09 -6.68 16.95
CA VAL A 173 -3.68 -6.39 17.25
C VAL A 173 -3.58 -5.56 18.54
N LYS A 174 -2.66 -5.96 19.44
CA LYS A 174 -2.41 -5.28 20.72
C LYS A 174 -1.79 -3.89 20.52
N ASP A 175 -2.06 -3.00 21.46
CA ASP A 175 -1.56 -1.62 21.41
C ASP A 175 -0.03 -1.53 21.46
N LEU A 176 0.63 -2.54 22.06
CA LEU A 176 2.10 -2.65 22.05
C LEU A 176 2.69 -2.64 20.63
N VAL A 177 1.95 -3.15 19.63
CA VAL A 177 2.35 -3.08 18.21
C VAL A 177 1.83 -1.79 17.59
N LYS A 178 0.57 -1.45 17.83
CA LYS A 178 -0.11 -0.31 17.20
C LYS A 178 0.51 1.04 17.55
N ASN A 179 1.12 1.18 18.73
CA ASN A 179 1.73 2.42 19.18
C ASN A 179 2.90 2.89 18.29
N HIS A 180 3.51 1.98 17.52
CA HIS A 180 4.56 2.28 16.55
C HIS A 180 4.06 2.76 15.19
N ILE A 181 2.74 2.67 14.94
CA ILE A 181 2.18 2.86 13.60
C ILE A 181 1.50 4.23 13.51
N ARG A 182 1.76 4.92 12.42
CA ARG A 182 1.07 6.14 12.00
C ARG A 182 0.48 5.89 10.63
N VAL A 183 -0.75 6.33 10.39
CA VAL A 183 -1.38 6.19 9.07
C VAL A 183 -1.45 7.54 8.37
N LYS A 184 -1.23 7.56 7.06
CA LYS A 184 -1.33 8.76 6.24
C LYS A 184 -2.01 8.43 4.92
N ARG A 185 -3.00 9.22 4.52
CA ARG A 185 -3.56 9.09 3.17
C ARG A 185 -2.61 9.73 2.17
N LEU A 186 -2.25 9.00 1.12
CA LEU A 186 -1.36 9.50 0.07
C LEU A 186 -1.83 9.03 -1.30
N ASN A 187 -1.73 9.92 -2.29
CA ASN A 187 -1.80 9.59 -3.70
C ASN A 187 -0.39 9.53 -4.27
N PHE A 188 0.06 8.36 -4.73
CA PHE A 188 1.47 8.14 -5.06
C PHE A 188 1.94 8.85 -6.34
N ILE A 189 1.02 9.32 -7.18
CA ILE A 189 1.36 10.11 -8.38
C ILE A 189 1.45 11.61 -8.12
N GLU A 190 1.01 12.09 -6.95
CA GLU A 190 1.18 13.48 -6.52
C GLU A 190 2.57 13.71 -5.93
N ASN A 191 3.01 14.97 -5.82
CA ASN A 191 4.30 15.27 -5.19
C ASN A 191 4.23 14.99 -3.68
N ILE A 192 4.97 13.97 -3.22
CA ILE A 192 5.00 13.59 -1.81
C ILE A 192 6.27 14.13 -1.16
N THR A 193 6.09 14.86 -0.07
CA THR A 193 7.19 15.32 0.79
C THR A 193 6.84 15.05 2.25
N PHE A 194 7.76 14.44 2.97
CA PHE A 194 7.72 14.29 4.42
C PHE A 194 8.73 15.24 5.08
N GLU A 195 8.50 15.57 6.35
CA GLU A 195 9.42 16.42 7.13
C GLU A 195 10.79 15.74 7.39
N GLY A 196 10.88 14.42 7.19
CA GLY A 196 12.10 13.65 7.30
C GLY A 196 12.16 12.53 6.26
N GLN A 197 13.27 11.79 6.26
CA GLN A 197 13.50 10.67 5.36
C GLN A 197 13.40 9.31 6.07
N PHE A 198 13.07 8.28 5.30
CA PHE A 198 12.91 6.91 5.78
C PHE A 198 14.21 6.12 5.62
N ASP A 199 14.51 5.29 6.62
CA ASP A 199 15.57 4.27 6.51
C ASP A 199 15.14 3.17 5.53
N TYR A 200 13.85 2.83 5.54
CA TYR A 200 13.29 1.76 4.72
C TYR A 200 11.94 2.15 4.14
N VAL A 201 11.72 1.81 2.87
CA VAL A 201 10.46 2.03 2.17
C VAL A 201 10.01 0.70 1.57
N PHE A 202 8.80 0.25 1.89
CA PHE A 202 8.13 -0.89 1.28
C PHE A 202 7.08 -0.35 0.31
N CYS A 203 7.08 -0.80 -0.94
CA CYS A 203 6.05 -0.48 -1.93
C CYS A 203 5.77 -1.73 -2.77
N ARG A 204 5.19 -2.75 -2.13
CA ARG A 204 5.11 -4.10 -2.67
C ARG A 204 3.77 -4.38 -3.31
N ASN A 205 3.79 -4.89 -4.53
CA ASN A 205 2.63 -5.27 -5.34
C ASN A 205 1.67 -4.09 -5.59
N VAL A 206 2.23 -2.90 -5.73
CA VAL A 206 1.52 -1.63 -5.96
C VAL A 206 1.83 -1.09 -7.35
N LEU A 207 3.11 -1.10 -7.76
CA LEU A 207 3.55 -0.58 -9.05
C LEU A 207 2.93 -1.33 -10.23
N ILE A 208 2.55 -2.60 -10.05
CA ILE A 208 1.88 -3.42 -11.07
C ILE A 208 0.57 -2.83 -11.62
N TYR A 209 -0.06 -1.88 -10.92
CA TYR A 209 -1.29 -1.23 -11.36
C TYR A 209 -1.05 0.04 -12.20
N PHE A 210 0.19 0.52 -12.25
CA PHE A 210 0.58 1.76 -12.91
C PHE A 210 1.22 1.47 -14.27
N ASP A 211 1.11 2.42 -15.21
CA ASP A 211 1.91 2.39 -16.43
C ASP A 211 3.35 2.86 -16.18
N ARG A 212 4.25 2.71 -17.16
CA ARG A 212 5.67 3.06 -16.98
C ARG A 212 5.90 4.52 -16.58
N VAL A 213 5.08 5.44 -17.11
CA VAL A 213 5.18 6.87 -16.79
C VAL A 213 4.81 7.12 -15.33
N SER A 214 3.71 6.55 -14.88
CA SER A 214 3.23 6.70 -13.51
C SER A 214 4.12 5.94 -12.52
N GLN A 215 4.59 4.73 -12.86
CA GLN A 215 5.57 3.99 -12.07
C GLN A 215 6.83 4.83 -11.82
N ARG A 216 7.38 5.49 -12.86
CA ARG A 216 8.56 6.35 -12.70
C ARG A 216 8.27 7.52 -11.75
N LYS A 217 7.11 8.17 -11.85
CA LYS A 217 6.69 9.23 -10.92
C LYS A 217 6.61 8.73 -9.47
N VAL A 218 5.95 7.59 -9.26
CA VAL A 218 5.84 6.95 -7.94
C VAL A 218 7.25 6.66 -7.39
N VAL A 219 8.12 6.03 -8.17
CA VAL A 219 9.49 5.69 -7.75
C VAL A 219 10.28 6.95 -7.39
N ILE A 220 10.19 8.03 -8.16
CA ILE A 220 10.84 9.30 -7.82
C ILE A 220 10.34 9.82 -6.46
N ASN A 221 9.03 9.79 -6.21
CA ASN A 221 8.46 10.17 -4.91
C ASN A 221 8.97 9.29 -3.77
N LEU A 222 9.06 7.97 -3.97
CA LEU A 222 9.60 7.04 -2.96
C LEU A 222 11.06 7.37 -2.67
N LEU A 223 11.89 7.49 -3.71
CA LEU A 223 13.33 7.74 -3.56
C LEU A 223 13.60 9.12 -2.95
N LYS A 224 12.87 10.17 -3.33
CA LYS A 224 13.02 11.51 -2.73
C LYS A 224 12.93 11.46 -1.19
N ASN A 225 12.04 10.62 -0.66
CA ASN A 225 11.82 10.47 0.78
C ASN A 225 12.67 9.35 1.43
N LEU A 226 13.44 8.58 0.65
CA LEU A 226 14.35 7.56 1.17
C LEU A 226 15.71 8.18 1.54
N LYS A 227 16.31 7.79 2.66
CA LYS A 227 17.70 8.17 3.00
C LYS A 227 18.68 7.63 1.97
N ASN A 228 19.85 8.27 1.82
CA ASN A 228 20.88 7.82 0.88
C ASN A 228 21.33 6.36 1.11
N ASN A 229 21.42 5.95 2.38
CA ASN A 229 21.79 4.58 2.76
C ASN A 229 20.59 3.65 3.00
N GLY A 230 19.38 4.10 2.67
CA GLY A 230 18.15 3.36 2.89
C GLY A 230 17.93 2.24 1.88
N ARG A 231 16.85 1.47 2.07
CA ARG A 231 16.38 0.46 1.11
C ARG A 231 14.94 0.67 0.68
N LEU A 232 14.70 0.35 -0.58
CA LEU A 232 13.38 0.23 -1.19
C LEU A 232 13.08 -1.25 -1.46
N PHE A 233 12.00 -1.76 -0.88
CA PHE A 233 11.50 -3.12 -1.06
C PHE A 233 10.31 -3.10 -2.00
N LEU A 234 10.35 -3.91 -3.06
CA LEU A 234 9.24 -4.12 -3.98
C LEU A 234 8.79 -5.58 -3.97
N GLY A 235 7.63 -5.86 -4.56
CA GLY A 235 7.13 -7.22 -4.69
C GLY A 235 7.93 -8.02 -5.73
N HIS A 236 7.92 -9.35 -5.63
CA HIS A 236 8.75 -10.22 -6.48
C HIS A 236 8.52 -10.07 -7.99
N SER A 237 7.34 -9.61 -8.39
CA SER A 237 6.99 -9.39 -9.80
C SER A 237 7.38 -7.99 -10.32
N GLU A 238 7.98 -7.13 -9.48
CA GLU A 238 8.24 -5.73 -9.78
C GLU A 238 9.75 -5.50 -9.95
N ASN A 239 10.15 -5.03 -11.14
CA ASN A 239 11.56 -4.82 -11.47
C ASN A 239 11.81 -3.38 -11.93
N LEU A 240 12.65 -2.65 -11.17
CA LEU A 240 13.00 -1.26 -11.49
C LEU A 240 14.16 -1.10 -12.47
N LEU A 241 15.04 -2.11 -12.59
CA LEU A 241 16.28 -1.97 -13.37
C LEU A 241 16.03 -1.77 -14.86
N THR A 242 14.90 -2.28 -15.36
CA THR A 242 14.47 -2.07 -16.74
C THR A 242 13.76 -0.73 -16.96
N MET A 243 13.44 -0.01 -15.89
CA MET A 243 12.62 1.19 -15.91
C MET A 243 13.41 2.47 -15.57
N THR A 244 14.45 2.37 -14.75
CA THR A 244 15.18 3.55 -14.26
C THR A 244 16.60 3.22 -13.84
N ASP A 245 17.49 4.19 -14.04
CA ASP A 245 18.88 4.24 -13.59
C ASP A 245 19.05 4.88 -12.19
N LEU A 246 17.95 5.34 -11.60
CA LEU A 246 17.92 5.99 -10.29
C LEU A 246 18.19 5.04 -9.11
N VAL A 247 18.20 3.72 -9.35
CA VAL A 247 18.42 2.70 -8.32
C VAL A 247 19.46 1.68 -8.74
N THR A 248 20.08 1.06 -7.75
CA THR A 248 20.88 -0.17 -7.92
C THR A 248 20.25 -1.29 -7.10
N SER A 249 20.21 -2.50 -7.65
CA SER A 249 19.80 -3.68 -6.89
C SER A 249 20.81 -3.99 -5.79
N VAL A 250 20.31 -4.38 -4.62
CA VAL A 250 21.09 -4.83 -3.47
C VAL A 250 20.88 -6.33 -3.27
N GLU A 251 19.62 -6.77 -3.40
CA GLU A 251 19.20 -8.17 -3.33
C GLU A 251 17.94 -8.33 -4.21
N HIS A 252 17.42 -9.56 -4.35
CA HIS A 252 16.17 -9.79 -5.10
C HIS A 252 15.04 -8.88 -4.61
N SER A 253 14.53 -8.02 -5.51
CA SER A 253 13.47 -7.04 -5.23
C SER A 253 13.78 -6.00 -4.13
N ILE A 254 15.05 -5.84 -3.76
CA ILE A 254 15.54 -4.84 -2.82
C ILE A 254 16.53 -3.91 -3.52
N TYR A 255 16.31 -2.61 -3.38
CA TYR A 255 17.03 -1.56 -4.09
C TYR A 255 17.56 -0.48 -3.16
N ARG A 256 18.55 0.28 -3.62
CA ARG A 256 19.03 1.52 -3.01
C ARG A 256 19.16 2.61 -4.07
N LYS A 257 19.26 3.88 -3.66
CA LYS A 257 19.56 5.00 -4.58
C LYS A 257 20.87 4.75 -5.32
N SER A 258 20.88 5.04 -6.61
CA SER A 258 22.09 5.05 -7.42
C SER A 258 22.96 6.25 -7.03
N LEU A 259 24.27 6.04 -6.90
CA LEU A 259 25.24 7.11 -6.59
C LEU A 259 25.38 8.13 -7.73
N ASN A 260 25.02 7.73 -8.95
CA ASN A 260 25.14 8.55 -10.16
C ASN A 260 23.79 9.13 -10.62
N GLY A 261 22.67 8.70 -10.02
CA GLY A 261 21.33 9.16 -10.40
C GLY A 261 21.00 10.49 -9.75
N LYS A 262 20.89 11.57 -10.53
CA LYS A 262 20.26 12.81 -10.06
C LYS A 262 18.74 12.59 -10.03
N ILE A 263 18.15 12.70 -8.85
CA ILE A 263 16.69 12.68 -8.62
C ILE A 263 16.11 14.04 -8.96
#